data_AF-A0AA36JFM5-F1
#
_entry.id   AF-A0AA36JFM5-F1
#
_cell.length_a   1.000
_cell.length_b   1.000
_cell.length_c   1.000
_cell.angle_alpha   90.00
_cell.angle_beta   90.00
_cell.angle_gamma   90.00
#
_symmetry.space_group_name_H-M   'P 1'
#
loop_
_entity.id
_entity.type
_entity.pdbx_description
1 polymer ?
#
loop_
_entity_poly.entity_id
_entity_poly.type
_entity_poly.pdbx_seq_one_letter_code
_entity_poly.pdbx_strand_id
1 'polypeptide(L)'
;MVALAYQVLSYPHLGMGLELGSVYTTAELELRCASPKRREQLHAKLKKPELFKPVALQAALSRKRKVVEDQPKWVRPPKVRGGRKVDEEASRRRRIADHLAGELQREGSVGDEELLLVLKAWAAKENTARKNVMRKGKAKRPVFSDTFGLVRSRQSRQPTLGALSRKYPNMTKLLTAWCRRTLGNFPFTSISVNVNYAAARHRDRNNVGPSAIKAFGRYRGGQLLYWPKDERCGDVKDLPRQECQVLNVDQKPHYFDGTKAHEVRPFKGERFSVVFFTVGMYSAVSASVKDASAKLGFCMPTPESIEAAKATVA
;
A
#
# COMPACT_ATOMS: atom_id res chain seq x y z
N MET A 1 22.33 2.83 -13.53
CA MET A 1 21.05 2.36 -12.96
C MET A 1 20.67 1.03 -13.58
N VAL A 2 20.32 0.04 -12.75
CA VAL A 2 19.65 -1.18 -13.23
C VAL A 2 18.20 -0.80 -13.51
N ALA A 3 17.68 -1.13 -14.70
CA ALA A 3 16.29 -0.83 -15.00
C ALA A 3 15.37 -1.63 -14.08
N LEU A 4 14.16 -1.12 -13.80
CA LEU A 4 13.21 -1.79 -12.89
C LEU A 4 12.35 -2.85 -13.60
N ALA A 5 12.37 -2.85 -14.92
CA ALA A 5 11.73 -3.86 -15.75
C ALA A 5 12.48 -4.05 -17.06
N TYR A 6 12.39 -5.27 -17.59
CA TYR A 6 13.07 -5.70 -18.79
C TYR A 6 12.15 -6.52 -19.68
N GLN A 7 12.18 -6.24 -20.97
CA GLN A 7 11.65 -7.13 -22.01
C GLN A 7 12.72 -8.16 -22.36
N VAL A 8 12.34 -9.45 -22.41
CA VAL A 8 13.23 -10.54 -22.80
C VAL A 8 13.36 -10.56 -24.32
N LEU A 9 14.56 -10.35 -24.83
CA LEU A 9 14.85 -10.39 -26.26
C LEU A 9 15.41 -11.75 -26.70
N SER A 10 16.18 -12.41 -25.83
CA SER A 10 16.73 -13.74 -26.07
C SER A 10 16.82 -14.54 -24.76
N TYR A 11 16.98 -15.87 -24.86
CA TYR A 11 17.02 -16.74 -23.70
C TYR A 11 18.30 -16.52 -22.89
N PRO A 12 18.21 -16.15 -21.59
CA PRO A 12 19.40 -15.94 -20.79
C PRO A 12 20.05 -17.24 -20.31
N HIS A 13 19.44 -18.41 -20.58
CA HIS A 13 19.88 -19.74 -20.13
C HIS A 13 20.09 -19.84 -18.60
N LEU A 14 19.20 -19.21 -17.83
CA LEU A 14 19.22 -19.23 -16.36
C LEU A 14 18.19 -20.19 -15.74
N GLY A 15 17.48 -20.98 -16.56
CA GLY A 15 16.47 -21.94 -16.08
C GLY A 15 15.28 -21.29 -15.34
N MET A 16 14.84 -20.09 -15.78
CA MET A 16 13.81 -19.29 -15.10
C MET A 16 12.42 -19.32 -15.76
N GLY A 17 12.27 -20.12 -16.84
CA GLY A 17 11.01 -20.19 -17.60
C GLY A 17 10.54 -18.83 -18.11
N LEU A 18 11.44 -18.07 -18.76
CA LEU A 18 11.10 -16.78 -19.35
C LEU A 18 10.53 -16.99 -20.76
N GLU A 19 9.58 -16.14 -21.13
CA GLU A 19 8.99 -16.09 -22.47
C GLU A 19 9.65 -14.97 -23.28
N LEU A 20 10.04 -15.24 -24.52
CA LEU A 20 10.56 -14.21 -25.43
C LEU A 20 9.53 -13.12 -25.69
N GLY A 21 9.99 -11.88 -25.85
CA GLY A 21 9.16 -10.68 -26.06
C GLY A 21 8.41 -10.22 -24.81
N SER A 22 8.45 -10.98 -23.72
CA SER A 22 7.69 -10.69 -22.50
C SER A 22 8.44 -9.76 -21.57
N VAL A 23 7.69 -8.91 -20.87
CA VAL A 23 8.23 -7.99 -19.88
C VAL A 23 8.13 -8.58 -18.48
N TYR A 24 9.22 -8.47 -17.73
CA TYR A 24 9.35 -8.88 -16.34
C TYR A 24 9.95 -7.75 -15.52
N THR A 25 9.49 -7.58 -14.27
CA THR A 25 10.17 -6.67 -13.35
C THR A 25 11.47 -7.30 -12.87
N THR A 26 12.47 -6.49 -12.52
CA THR A 26 13.75 -6.97 -11.98
C THR A 26 13.51 -7.82 -10.73
N ALA A 27 12.62 -7.35 -9.85
CA ALA A 27 12.15 -8.10 -8.69
C ALA A 27 11.58 -9.49 -9.06
N GLU A 28 10.80 -9.59 -10.14
CA GLU A 28 10.25 -10.86 -10.58
C GLU A 28 11.34 -11.81 -11.09
N LEU A 29 12.29 -11.30 -11.87
CA LEU A 29 13.43 -12.09 -12.36
C LEU A 29 14.28 -12.60 -11.19
N GLU A 30 14.51 -11.77 -10.19
CA GLU A 30 15.24 -12.15 -8.98
C GLU A 30 14.50 -13.15 -8.10
N LEU A 31 13.17 -13.06 -8.02
CA LEU A 31 12.33 -14.04 -7.31
C LEU A 31 12.34 -15.41 -8.00
N ARG A 32 12.62 -15.47 -9.31
CA ARG A 32 12.78 -16.72 -10.08
C ARG A 32 14.18 -17.32 -9.94
N CYS A 33 15.13 -16.60 -9.35
CA CYS A 33 16.45 -17.12 -9.07
C CYS A 33 16.43 -18.04 -7.85
N ALA A 34 16.75 -19.32 -8.06
CA ALA A 34 16.78 -20.33 -7.01
C ALA A 34 17.99 -20.22 -6.06
N SER A 35 19.01 -19.41 -6.39
CA SER A 35 20.22 -19.24 -5.57
C SER A 35 20.84 -17.84 -5.72
N PRO A 36 21.64 -17.38 -4.72
CA PRO A 36 22.38 -16.12 -4.81
C PRO A 36 23.30 -16.04 -6.04
N LYS A 37 24.04 -17.12 -6.34
CA LYS A 37 24.88 -17.23 -7.54
C LYS A 37 24.10 -17.02 -8.84
N ARG A 38 22.87 -17.54 -8.92
CA ARG A 38 22.00 -17.31 -10.09
C ARG A 38 21.53 -15.86 -10.18
N ARG A 39 21.32 -15.19 -9.04
CA ARG A 39 20.97 -13.77 -9.00
C ARG A 39 22.12 -12.90 -9.51
N GLU A 40 23.35 -13.18 -9.13
CA GLU A 40 24.53 -12.50 -9.69
C GLU A 40 24.64 -12.68 -11.21
N GLN A 41 24.46 -13.92 -11.68
CA GLN A 41 24.43 -14.22 -13.12
C GLN A 41 23.29 -13.50 -13.85
N LEU A 42 22.12 -13.37 -13.21
CA LEU A 42 21.02 -12.56 -13.72
C LEU A 42 21.45 -11.10 -13.87
N HIS A 43 22.00 -10.46 -12.84
CA HIS A 43 22.43 -9.06 -12.93
C HIS A 43 23.52 -8.85 -13.98
N ALA A 44 24.45 -9.79 -14.15
CA ALA A 44 25.42 -9.75 -15.24
C ALA A 44 24.74 -9.81 -16.61
N LYS A 45 23.70 -10.64 -16.76
CA LYS A 45 22.93 -10.77 -18.02
C LYS A 45 21.93 -9.64 -18.25
N LEU A 46 21.43 -8.96 -17.22
CA LEU A 46 20.56 -7.79 -17.38
C LEU A 46 21.28 -6.59 -18.02
N LYS A 47 22.61 -6.57 -17.98
CA LYS A 47 23.46 -5.57 -18.66
C LYS A 47 23.64 -5.85 -20.15
N LYS A 48 23.21 -7.02 -20.63
CA LYS A 48 23.39 -7.47 -22.01
C LYS A 48 22.19 -7.08 -22.87
N PRO A 49 22.30 -6.08 -23.76
CA PRO A 49 21.18 -5.57 -24.56
C PRO A 49 20.63 -6.60 -25.54
N GLU A 50 21.41 -7.63 -25.90
CA GLU A 50 20.98 -8.75 -26.73
C GLU A 50 20.05 -9.72 -26.00
N LEU A 51 20.10 -9.75 -24.66
CA LEU A 51 19.26 -10.62 -23.84
C LEU A 51 18.04 -9.87 -23.29
N PHE A 52 18.24 -8.63 -22.85
CA PHE A 52 17.20 -7.85 -22.16
C PHE A 52 17.19 -6.40 -22.63
N LYS A 53 15.98 -5.90 -22.93
CA LYS A 53 15.74 -4.49 -23.20
C LYS A 53 15.10 -3.81 -21.99
N PRO A 54 15.72 -2.79 -21.40
CA PRO A 54 15.08 -1.95 -20.37
C PRO A 54 13.73 -1.41 -20.84
N VAL A 55 12.71 -1.49 -20.00
CA VAL A 55 11.40 -0.90 -20.26
C VAL A 55 10.85 -0.21 -19.01
N ALA A 56 9.90 0.70 -19.21
CA ALA A 56 9.21 1.36 -18.11
C ALA A 56 8.46 0.34 -17.25
N LEU A 57 8.57 0.44 -15.92
CA LEU A 57 7.87 -0.45 -14.98
C LEU A 57 6.35 -0.43 -15.19
N GLN A 58 5.79 0.71 -15.59
CA GLN A 58 4.37 0.81 -15.92
C GLN A 58 3.95 -0.11 -17.08
N ALA A 59 4.81 -0.30 -18.09
CA ALA A 59 4.58 -1.24 -19.18
C ALA A 59 4.56 -2.70 -18.66
N ALA A 60 5.48 -3.04 -17.74
CA ALA A 60 5.53 -4.35 -17.09
C ALA A 60 4.27 -4.66 -16.26
N LEU A 61 3.79 -3.66 -15.50
CA LEU A 61 2.61 -3.80 -14.64
C LEU A 61 1.30 -3.85 -15.42
N SER A 62 1.26 -3.31 -16.65
CA SER A 62 0.06 -3.27 -17.50
C SER A 62 -0.22 -4.54 -18.31
N ARG A 63 0.59 -5.59 -18.13
CA ARG A 63 0.52 -6.82 -18.93
C ARG A 63 -0.85 -7.50 -18.82
N LYS A 64 -1.64 -7.48 -19.90
CA LYS A 64 -2.74 -8.43 -20.08
C LYS A 64 -2.12 -9.81 -20.26
N ARG A 65 -2.54 -10.77 -19.44
CA ARG A 65 -2.21 -12.19 -19.63
C ARG A 65 -2.68 -12.57 -21.04
N LYS A 66 -1.79 -12.95 -21.97
CA LYS A 66 -2.23 -13.62 -23.19
C LYS A 66 -2.88 -14.93 -22.73
N VAL A 67 -4.19 -15.02 -22.87
CA VAL A 67 -4.88 -16.30 -22.82
C VAL A 67 -4.37 -17.05 -24.05
N VAL A 68 -3.70 -18.18 -23.84
CA VAL A 68 -3.33 -19.06 -24.96
C VAL A 68 -4.66 -19.62 -25.46
N GLU A 69 -5.13 -19.09 -26.58
CA GLU A 69 -6.45 -19.35 -27.15
C GLU A 69 -6.54 -20.72 -27.83
N ASP A 70 -5.40 -21.42 -27.95
CA ASP A 70 -5.27 -22.65 -28.73
C ASP A 70 -4.92 -23.85 -27.84
N GLN A 71 -5.83 -24.20 -26.93
CA GLN A 71 -5.82 -25.53 -26.30
C GLN A 71 -6.75 -26.47 -27.09
N PRO A 72 -6.30 -27.69 -27.49
CA PRO A 72 -7.15 -28.65 -28.18
C PRO A 72 -8.42 -28.95 -27.38
N LYS A 73 -9.59 -28.83 -28.02
CA LYS A 73 -10.94 -28.91 -27.41
C LYS A 73 -11.24 -30.20 -26.63
N TRP A 74 -10.42 -31.25 -26.79
CA TRP A 74 -10.55 -32.56 -26.14
C TRP A 74 -9.94 -32.60 -24.74
N VAL A 75 -9.12 -31.62 -24.36
CA VAL A 75 -8.58 -31.51 -23.01
C VAL A 75 -9.60 -30.75 -22.17
N ARG A 76 -10.39 -31.47 -21.37
CA ARG A 76 -11.22 -30.81 -20.35
C ARG A 76 -10.27 -30.05 -19.42
N PRO A 77 -10.34 -28.71 -19.33
CA PRO A 77 -9.49 -27.97 -18.41
C PRO A 77 -9.74 -28.53 -17.00
N PRO A 78 -8.69 -28.75 -16.18
CA PRO A 78 -8.87 -29.19 -14.80
C PRO A 78 -9.89 -28.27 -14.14
N LYS A 79 -10.86 -28.81 -13.40
CA LYS A 79 -11.76 -27.99 -12.56
C LYS A 79 -10.89 -27.27 -11.54
N VAL A 80 -10.43 -26.07 -11.89
CA VAL A 80 -9.68 -25.21 -10.99
C VAL A 80 -10.68 -24.72 -9.97
N ARG A 81 -10.64 -25.30 -8.76
CA ARG A 81 -11.34 -24.74 -7.60
C ARG A 81 -10.86 -23.29 -7.44
N GLY A 82 -11.73 -22.33 -7.76
CA GLY A 82 -11.45 -20.90 -7.64
C GLY A 82 -11.14 -20.55 -6.19
N GLY A 83 -9.88 -20.22 -5.91
CA GLY A 83 -9.44 -19.86 -4.56
C GLY A 83 -7.92 -19.73 -4.43
N ARG A 84 -7.12 -20.69 -4.92
CA ARG A 84 -5.66 -20.70 -4.70
C ARG A 84 -4.87 -19.73 -5.59
N LYS A 85 -5.16 -19.65 -6.89
CA LYS A 85 -4.36 -18.85 -7.86
C LYS A 85 -4.40 -17.33 -7.64
N VAL A 86 -5.53 -16.78 -7.18
CA VAL A 86 -5.67 -15.32 -6.99
C VAL A 86 -4.87 -14.85 -5.78
N ASP A 87 -4.87 -15.64 -4.70
CA ASP A 87 -4.09 -15.37 -3.50
C ASP A 87 -2.58 -15.50 -3.73
N GLU A 88 -2.16 -16.42 -4.60
CA GLU A 88 -0.77 -16.55 -5.04
C GLU A 88 -0.31 -15.32 -5.83
N GLU A 89 -1.12 -14.83 -6.78
CA GLU A 89 -0.77 -13.66 -7.59
C GLU A 89 -0.72 -12.38 -6.74
N ALA A 90 -1.67 -12.16 -5.84
CA ALA A 90 -1.63 -11.04 -4.92
C ALA A 90 -0.38 -11.11 -4.02
N SER A 91 -0.06 -12.30 -3.51
CA SER A 91 1.14 -12.51 -2.69
C SER A 91 2.43 -12.23 -3.47
N ARG A 92 2.50 -12.66 -4.73
CA ARG A 92 3.63 -12.41 -5.64
C ARG A 92 3.81 -10.92 -5.92
N ARG A 93 2.73 -10.20 -6.26
CA ARG A 93 2.77 -8.74 -6.47
C ARG A 93 3.23 -7.98 -5.24
N ARG A 94 2.80 -8.40 -4.05
CA ARG A 94 3.27 -7.82 -2.78
C ARG A 94 4.76 -8.06 -2.53
N ARG A 95 5.29 -9.24 -2.89
CA ARG A 95 6.74 -9.51 -2.83
C ARG A 95 7.53 -8.65 -3.81
N ILE A 96 7.01 -8.45 -5.02
CA ILE A 96 7.61 -7.54 -6.01
C ILE A 96 7.65 -6.10 -5.47
N ALA A 97 6.54 -5.62 -4.93
CA ALA A 97 6.46 -4.28 -4.34
C ALA A 97 7.41 -4.12 -3.14
N ASP A 98 7.48 -5.13 -2.25
CA ASP A 98 8.40 -5.11 -1.11
C ASP A 98 9.86 -5.09 -1.56
N HIS A 99 10.24 -5.91 -2.54
CA HIS A 99 11.60 -5.90 -3.07
C HIS A 99 11.95 -4.55 -3.72
N LEU A 100 11.05 -4.00 -4.55
CA LEU A 100 11.23 -2.68 -5.15
C LEU A 100 11.42 -1.59 -4.08
N ALA A 101 10.64 -1.63 -3.00
CA ALA A 101 10.81 -0.74 -1.87
C ALA A 101 12.20 -0.87 -1.21
N GLY A 102 12.77 -2.07 -1.17
CA GLY A 102 14.11 -2.32 -0.65
C GLY A 102 15.22 -1.73 -1.52
N GLU A 103 15.11 -1.83 -2.85
CA GLU A 103 16.05 -1.20 -3.79
C GLU A 103 16.02 0.33 -3.67
N LEU A 104 14.83 0.94 -3.72
CA LEU A 104 14.69 2.39 -3.62
C LEU A 104 15.27 2.96 -2.31
N GLN A 105 15.11 2.24 -1.21
CA GLN A 105 15.72 2.62 0.08
C GLN A 105 17.24 2.51 0.08
N ARG A 106 17.83 1.49 -0.55
CA ARG A 106 19.30 1.39 -0.68
C ARG A 106 19.88 2.54 -1.48
N GLU A 107 19.14 3.04 -2.46
CA GLU A 107 19.50 4.19 -3.29
C GLU A 107 19.20 5.53 -2.61
N GLY A 108 18.64 5.54 -1.39
CA GLY A 108 18.24 6.76 -0.68
C GLY A 108 17.04 7.49 -1.32
N SER A 109 16.35 6.84 -2.26
CA SER A 109 15.27 7.42 -3.05
C SER A 109 13.93 7.17 -2.35
N VAL A 110 13.47 8.18 -1.60
CA VAL A 110 12.24 8.11 -0.81
C VAL A 110 11.41 9.38 -1.07
N GLY A 111 10.76 9.46 -2.23
CA GLY A 111 9.87 10.55 -2.62
C GLY A 111 8.46 10.08 -2.99
N ASP A 112 7.63 11.03 -3.45
CA ASP A 112 6.24 10.76 -3.86
C ASP A 112 6.19 9.84 -5.10
N GLU A 113 7.14 10.00 -6.02
CA GLU A 113 7.22 9.19 -7.24
C GLU A 113 7.60 7.74 -6.93
N GLU A 114 8.61 7.54 -6.08
CA GLU A 114 9.05 6.22 -5.62
C GLU A 114 7.96 5.49 -4.84
N LEU A 115 7.29 6.20 -3.94
CA LEU A 115 6.19 5.63 -3.18
C LEU A 115 5.02 5.25 -4.10
N LEU A 116 4.62 6.12 -5.03
CA LEU A 116 3.58 5.81 -6.01
C LEU A 116 3.96 4.59 -6.87
N LEU A 117 5.23 4.44 -7.23
CA LEU A 117 5.73 3.30 -8.00
C LEU A 117 5.49 1.97 -7.26
N VAL A 118 5.84 1.94 -5.97
CA VAL A 118 5.62 0.77 -5.12
C VAL A 118 4.14 0.51 -4.87
N LEU A 119 3.33 1.57 -4.69
CA LEU A 119 1.88 1.46 -4.51
C LEU A 119 1.18 0.87 -5.74
N LYS A 120 1.63 1.21 -6.97
CA LYS A 120 1.14 0.59 -8.21
C LYS A 120 1.49 -0.89 -8.32
N ALA A 121 2.67 -1.28 -7.83
CA ALA A 121 3.08 -2.68 -7.80
C ALA A 121 2.28 -3.49 -6.76
N TRP A 122 1.91 -2.85 -5.64
CA TRP A 122 1.18 -3.48 -4.53
C TRP A 122 -0.20 -4.02 -4.94
N ALA A 123 -0.48 -5.26 -4.57
CA ALA A 123 -1.81 -5.86 -4.72
C ALA A 123 -2.56 -5.82 -3.38
N ALA A 124 -3.43 -4.83 -3.21
CA ALA A 124 -4.29 -4.77 -2.05
C ALA A 124 -5.40 -5.83 -2.10
N LYS A 125 -5.70 -6.45 -0.95
CA LYS A 125 -6.79 -7.41 -0.83
C LYS A 125 -8.10 -6.69 -0.50
N GLU A 126 -9.21 -7.24 -0.98
CA GLU A 126 -10.52 -6.74 -0.61
C GLU A 126 -10.74 -6.91 0.89
N ASN A 127 -11.19 -5.84 1.52
CA ASN A 127 -11.46 -5.75 2.94
C ASN A 127 -12.99 -5.73 3.16
N THR A 128 -13.53 -6.90 3.49
CA THR A 128 -14.96 -7.06 3.78
C THR A 128 -15.34 -6.67 5.22
N ALA A 129 -14.35 -6.45 6.09
CA ALA A 129 -14.56 -6.14 7.50
C ALA A 129 -14.86 -4.65 7.75
N ARG A 130 -14.37 -3.73 6.91
CA ARG A 130 -14.58 -2.28 7.05
C ARG A 130 -15.94 -1.82 6.53
N LYS A 131 -17.03 -2.35 7.11
CA LYS A 131 -18.41 -2.02 6.70
C LYS A 131 -18.73 -0.52 6.82
N ASN A 132 -18.10 0.17 7.77
CA ASN A 132 -18.32 1.60 8.04
C ASN A 132 -17.85 2.52 6.91
N VAL A 133 -16.91 2.08 6.06
CA VAL A 133 -16.39 2.90 4.95
C VAL A 133 -16.96 2.50 3.58
N MET A 134 -17.84 1.49 3.55
CA MET A 134 -18.47 1.02 2.32
C MET A 134 -19.60 1.95 1.90
N ARG A 135 -19.53 2.46 0.67
CA ARG A 135 -20.66 3.18 0.07
C ARG A 135 -21.82 2.24 -0.23
N LYS A 136 -23.03 2.76 -0.15
CA LYS A 136 -24.29 2.05 -0.48
C LYS A 136 -24.76 2.36 -1.90
N GLY A 137 -25.71 1.57 -2.39
CA GLY A 137 -26.36 1.77 -3.69
C GLY A 137 -25.40 1.71 -4.89
N LYS A 138 -25.67 2.53 -5.91
CA LYS A 138 -24.91 2.58 -7.18
C LYS A 138 -23.43 2.96 -7.01
N ALA A 139 -23.03 3.49 -5.86
CA ALA A 139 -21.66 3.88 -5.55
C ALA A 139 -20.86 2.79 -4.80
N LYS A 140 -21.45 1.63 -4.51
CA LYS A 140 -20.78 0.51 -3.85
C LYS A 140 -19.62 0.01 -4.71
N ARG A 141 -18.42 0.00 -4.14
CA ARG A 141 -17.20 -0.58 -4.74
C ARG A 141 -16.50 -1.46 -3.69
N PRO A 142 -15.75 -2.50 -4.11
CA PRO A 142 -14.87 -3.22 -3.21
C PRO A 142 -13.92 -2.27 -2.49
N VAL A 143 -13.70 -2.51 -1.20
CA VAL A 143 -12.78 -1.72 -0.38
C VAL A 143 -11.42 -2.39 -0.40
N PHE A 144 -10.44 -1.81 -1.07
CA PHE A 144 -9.07 -2.31 -1.03
C PHE A 144 -8.25 -1.47 -0.05
N SER A 145 -8.10 -1.98 1.17
CA SER A 145 -7.45 -1.28 2.29
C SER A 145 -6.65 -2.27 3.11
N ASP A 146 -5.33 -2.14 3.04
CA ASP A 146 -4.37 -2.91 3.84
C ASP A 146 -3.80 -2.03 4.96
N THR A 147 -3.56 -2.62 6.13
CA THR A 147 -2.98 -1.91 7.28
C THR A 147 -1.62 -2.49 7.64
N PHE A 148 -0.63 -1.61 7.73
CA PHE A 148 0.72 -1.85 8.24
C PHE A 148 0.85 -1.25 9.65
N GLY A 149 1.82 -1.74 10.43
CA GLY A 149 2.07 -1.32 11.80
C GLY A 149 1.22 -2.08 12.79
N LEU A 150 0.85 -1.44 13.89
CA LEU A 150 0.06 -2.06 14.94
C LEU A 150 -1.40 -2.26 14.51
N VAL A 151 -1.95 -3.41 14.86
CA VAL A 151 -3.36 -3.75 14.69
C VAL A 151 -3.90 -4.32 15.97
N ARG A 152 -5.17 -4.04 16.28
CA ARG A 152 -5.80 -4.60 17.48
C ARG A 152 -6.06 -6.08 17.27
N SER A 153 -5.43 -6.92 18.10
CA SER A 153 -5.67 -8.36 18.10
C SER A 153 -7.12 -8.63 18.52
N ARG A 154 -7.83 -9.49 17.77
CA ARG A 154 -9.18 -9.92 18.16
C ARG A 154 -9.17 -10.86 19.37
N GLN A 155 -8.07 -11.61 19.56
CA GLN A 155 -7.94 -12.59 20.64
C GLN A 155 -7.52 -11.92 21.94
N SER A 156 -6.39 -11.20 21.93
CA SER A 156 -5.83 -10.60 23.15
C SER A 156 -6.40 -9.21 23.46
N ARG A 157 -7.17 -8.61 22.54
CA ARG A 157 -7.67 -7.21 22.58
C ARG A 157 -6.59 -6.13 22.69
N GLN A 158 -5.32 -6.51 22.80
CA GLN A 158 -4.15 -5.64 22.81
C GLN A 158 -3.62 -5.42 21.38
N PRO A 159 -2.99 -4.25 21.10
CA PRO A 159 -2.34 -4.04 19.81
C PRO A 159 -1.12 -4.93 19.64
N THR A 160 -0.99 -5.55 18.47
CA THR A 160 0.18 -6.34 18.07
C THR A 160 0.67 -5.88 16.70
N LEU A 161 1.92 -6.19 16.36
CA LEU A 161 2.42 -5.88 15.02
C LEU A 161 1.61 -6.65 13.97
N GLY A 162 1.21 -5.98 12.89
CA GLY A 162 0.42 -6.55 11.81
C GLY A 162 1.21 -7.58 11.00
N ALA A 163 0.50 -8.59 10.47
CA ALA A 163 1.11 -9.63 9.64
C ALA A 163 1.75 -9.07 8.36
N LEU A 164 1.17 -8.01 7.77
CA LEU A 164 1.74 -7.38 6.57
C LEU A 164 3.08 -6.72 6.86
N SER A 165 3.23 -6.05 8.00
CA SER A 165 4.51 -5.45 8.38
C SER A 165 5.61 -6.47 8.64
N ARG A 166 5.26 -7.64 9.17
CA ARG A 166 6.22 -8.74 9.31
C ARG A 166 6.60 -9.37 7.97
N LYS A 167 5.63 -9.58 7.07
CA LYS A 167 5.84 -10.26 5.80
C LYS A 167 6.49 -9.38 4.73
N TYR A 168 6.26 -8.08 4.80
CA TYR A 168 6.71 -7.09 3.82
C TYR A 168 7.40 -5.91 4.55
N PRO A 169 8.59 -6.17 5.12
CA PRO A 169 9.30 -5.20 5.94
C PRO A 169 9.83 -4.02 5.13
N ASN A 170 10.23 -4.22 3.87
CA ASN A 170 10.79 -3.14 3.05
C ASN A 170 9.70 -2.17 2.60
N MET A 171 8.52 -2.67 2.23
CA MET A 171 7.34 -1.85 1.98
C MET A 171 6.99 -1.01 3.22
N THR A 172 7.03 -1.63 4.40
CA THR A 172 6.77 -0.92 5.66
C THR A 172 7.81 0.17 5.91
N LYS A 173 9.10 -0.14 5.76
CA LYS A 173 10.19 0.81 5.96
C LYS A 173 10.16 1.96 4.95
N LEU A 174 9.77 1.71 3.70
CA LEU A 174 9.61 2.78 2.71
C LEU A 174 8.47 3.74 3.12
N LEU A 175 7.33 3.20 3.58
CA LEU A 175 6.23 4.03 4.06
C LEU A 175 6.62 4.87 5.28
N THR A 176 7.36 4.29 6.24
CA THR A 176 7.81 5.02 7.44
C THR A 176 8.92 6.03 7.11
N ALA A 177 9.83 5.71 6.20
CA ALA A 177 10.85 6.62 5.70
C ALA A 177 10.22 7.81 4.95
N TRP A 178 9.22 7.55 4.11
CA TRP A 178 8.46 8.62 3.43
C TRP A 178 7.76 9.52 4.45
N CYS A 179 7.13 8.93 5.47
CA CYS A 179 6.53 9.69 6.57
C CYS A 179 7.57 10.58 7.26
N ARG A 180 8.74 10.05 7.60
CA ARG A 180 9.79 10.81 8.28
C ARG A 180 10.30 11.96 7.42
N ARG A 181 10.50 11.74 6.13
CA ARG A 181 10.95 12.77 5.20
C ARG A 181 9.92 13.88 5.02
N THR A 182 8.64 13.51 4.90
CA THR A 182 7.58 14.44 4.49
C THR A 182 6.82 15.07 5.66
N LEU A 183 6.66 14.33 6.76
CA LEU A 183 5.88 14.70 7.95
C LEU A 183 6.75 14.86 9.21
N GLY A 184 8.08 14.70 9.09
CA GLY A 184 9.00 14.79 10.22
C GLY A 184 8.74 13.71 11.28
N ASN A 185 8.74 14.11 12.55
CA ASN A 185 8.51 13.22 13.69
C ASN A 185 7.03 13.05 14.04
N PHE A 186 6.13 13.06 13.03
CA PHE A 186 4.72 12.78 13.26
C PHE A 186 4.56 11.44 14.00
N PRO A 187 3.86 11.38 15.15
CA PRO A 187 3.72 10.15 15.91
C PRO A 187 2.64 9.25 15.30
N PHE A 188 2.98 8.01 14.99
CA PHE A 188 2.04 7.03 14.45
C PHE A 188 2.46 5.60 14.75
N THR A 189 1.48 4.72 14.88
CA THR A 189 1.71 3.29 15.08
C THR A 189 1.34 2.46 13.85
N SER A 190 0.54 3.03 12.95
CA SER A 190 -0.18 2.28 11.94
C SER A 190 -0.35 3.10 10.66
N ILE A 191 -0.41 2.41 9.53
CA ILE A 191 -0.52 3.01 8.20
C ILE A 191 -1.58 2.25 7.42
N SER A 192 -2.60 2.95 6.92
CA SER A 192 -3.56 2.38 5.98
C SER A 192 -3.18 2.73 4.55
N VAL A 193 -2.97 1.71 3.72
CA VAL A 193 -2.78 1.85 2.28
C VAL A 193 -4.10 1.52 1.59
N ASN A 194 -4.71 2.53 0.98
CA ASN A 194 -5.99 2.45 0.29
C ASN A 194 -5.80 2.50 -1.23
N VAL A 195 -6.51 1.63 -1.96
CA VAL A 195 -6.42 1.52 -3.42
C VAL A 195 -7.81 1.67 -4.04
N ASN A 196 -7.98 2.64 -4.94
CA ASN A 196 -9.11 2.77 -5.86
C ASN A 196 -10.53 2.68 -5.23
N TYR A 197 -10.69 3.11 -3.98
CA TYR A 197 -12.02 3.27 -3.37
C TYR A 197 -12.18 4.65 -2.70
N ALA A 198 -13.41 5.14 -2.71
CA ALA A 198 -13.81 6.38 -2.07
C ALA A 198 -14.58 6.04 -0.78
N ALA A 199 -13.92 6.16 0.37
CA ALA A 199 -14.52 5.88 1.67
C ALA A 199 -15.81 6.68 1.87
N ALA A 200 -16.86 6.02 2.34
CA ALA A 200 -18.08 6.67 2.83
C ALA A 200 -17.76 7.50 4.09
N ARG A 201 -18.67 8.41 4.46
CA ARG A 201 -18.51 9.21 5.67
C ARG A 201 -18.46 8.32 6.91
N HIS A 202 -17.42 8.49 7.72
CA HIS A 202 -17.21 7.68 8.93
C HIS A 202 -16.33 8.41 9.95
N ARG A 203 -16.20 7.78 11.13
CA ARG A 203 -15.29 8.16 12.22
C ARG A 203 -14.39 6.96 12.55
N ASP A 204 -13.11 7.18 12.74
CA ASP A 204 -12.16 6.16 13.19
C ASP A 204 -12.05 6.19 14.73
N ARG A 205 -13.12 5.75 15.40
CA ARG A 205 -13.33 5.88 16.86
C ARG A 205 -12.22 5.33 17.76
N ASN A 206 -11.40 4.43 17.24
CA ASN A 206 -10.33 3.78 18.00
C ASN A 206 -8.97 4.48 17.82
N ASN A 207 -8.89 5.56 17.05
CA ASN A 207 -7.64 6.30 16.87
C ASN A 207 -7.38 7.23 18.05
N VAL A 208 -6.10 7.54 18.27
CA VAL A 208 -5.64 8.52 19.26
C VAL A 208 -4.85 9.60 18.55
N GLY A 209 -5.14 10.86 18.89
CA GLY A 209 -4.49 12.01 18.25
C GLY A 209 -4.89 12.19 16.79
N PRO A 210 -4.23 13.10 16.07
CA PRO A 210 -4.49 13.34 14.66
C PRO A 210 -4.06 12.15 13.78
N SER A 211 -4.57 12.15 12.56
CA SER A 211 -4.10 11.31 11.46
C SER A 211 -3.53 12.21 10.37
N ALA A 212 -2.57 11.69 9.60
CA ALA A 212 -2.02 12.37 8.43
C ALA A 212 -2.37 11.57 7.17
N ILE A 213 -2.73 12.26 6.09
CA ILE A 213 -3.12 11.63 4.82
C ILE A 213 -2.45 12.30 3.62
N LYS A 214 -2.00 11.47 2.68
CA LYS A 214 -1.60 11.89 1.33
C LYS A 214 -2.20 10.93 0.31
N ALA A 215 -2.63 11.45 -0.83
CA ALA A 215 -3.08 10.68 -1.96
C ALA A 215 -2.14 10.82 -3.17
N PHE A 216 -2.11 9.79 -4.00
CA PHE A 216 -1.23 9.65 -5.15
C PHE A 216 -1.99 9.07 -6.35
N GLY A 217 -1.37 9.15 -7.53
CA GLY A 217 -1.90 8.62 -8.78
C GLY A 217 -2.57 9.69 -9.63
N ARG A 218 -3.11 9.27 -10.78
CA ARG A 218 -3.73 10.16 -11.76
C ARG A 218 -5.24 10.03 -11.67
N TYR A 219 -5.89 11.00 -11.03
CA TYR A 219 -7.33 10.99 -10.85
C TYR A 219 -7.92 12.42 -10.85
N ARG A 220 -9.24 12.51 -11.02
CA ARG A 220 -10.04 13.74 -10.85
C ARG A 220 -11.11 13.52 -9.79
N GLY A 221 -11.35 14.52 -8.94
CA GLY A 221 -12.19 14.41 -7.75
C GLY A 221 -11.40 13.87 -6.56
N GLY A 222 -12.03 13.09 -5.67
CA GLY A 222 -11.27 12.32 -4.67
C GLY A 222 -10.68 13.11 -3.50
N GLN A 223 -11.08 14.37 -3.35
CA GLN A 223 -10.74 15.20 -2.19
C GLN A 223 -11.26 14.54 -0.90
N LEU A 224 -10.54 14.77 0.19
CA LEU A 224 -11.03 14.42 1.52
C LEU A 224 -11.96 15.53 2.01
N LEU A 225 -13.10 15.13 2.54
CA LEU A 225 -14.08 15.98 3.19
C LEU A 225 -13.95 15.73 4.68
N TYR A 226 -13.77 16.77 5.46
CA TYR A 226 -13.50 16.68 6.89
C TYR A 226 -14.45 17.62 7.64
N TRP A 227 -15.06 17.15 8.73
CA TRP A 227 -15.95 17.95 9.56
C TRP A 227 -15.24 18.34 10.86
N PRO A 228 -14.55 19.49 10.91
CA PRO A 228 -13.77 19.89 12.08
C PRO A 228 -14.63 20.17 13.31
N LYS A 229 -15.92 20.47 13.14
CA LYS A 229 -16.89 20.72 14.23
C LYS A 229 -17.72 19.48 14.60
N ASP A 230 -17.36 18.31 14.10
CA ASP A 230 -18.04 17.08 14.50
C ASP A 230 -17.75 16.76 15.98
N GLU A 231 -18.78 16.84 16.82
CA GLU A 231 -18.76 16.51 18.25
C GLU A 231 -18.68 14.99 18.52
N ARG A 232 -18.52 14.19 17.46
CA ARG A 232 -18.32 12.74 17.50
C ARG A 232 -19.54 11.95 17.99
N CYS A 233 -20.69 12.60 18.17
CA CYS A 233 -21.97 12.01 18.55
C CYS A 233 -22.94 11.88 17.35
N GLY A 234 -24.04 11.14 17.52
CA GLY A 234 -25.06 10.96 16.47
C GLY A 234 -24.62 10.18 15.22
N ASP A 235 -25.49 10.11 14.21
CA ASP A 235 -25.20 9.53 12.90
C ASP A 235 -24.41 10.55 12.05
N VAL A 236 -23.31 10.10 11.45
CA VAL A 236 -22.48 10.91 10.56
C VAL A 236 -23.26 11.46 9.36
N LYS A 237 -24.36 10.81 8.96
CA LYS A 237 -25.19 11.25 7.83
C LYS A 237 -25.91 12.58 8.11
N ASP A 238 -26.15 12.90 9.37
CA ASP A 238 -26.91 14.07 9.77
C ASP A 238 -26.03 15.34 9.79
N LEU A 239 -24.70 15.18 9.69
CA LEU A 239 -23.77 16.31 9.64
C LEU A 239 -23.97 17.13 8.34
N PRO A 240 -24.21 18.46 8.44
CA PRO A 240 -24.45 19.32 7.29
C PRO A 240 -23.27 19.33 6.33
N ARG A 241 -23.55 19.24 5.03
CA ARG A 241 -22.48 19.16 4.02
C ARG A 241 -21.63 20.43 3.96
N GLN A 242 -22.24 21.58 4.26
CA GLN A 242 -21.66 22.91 4.23
C GLN A 242 -20.60 23.12 5.32
N GLU A 243 -20.66 22.35 6.40
CA GLU A 243 -19.68 22.40 7.49
C GLU A 243 -18.40 21.62 7.19
N CYS A 244 -18.33 20.92 6.05
CA CYS A 244 -17.13 20.21 5.69
C CYS A 244 -16.05 21.17 5.16
N GLN A 245 -14.82 20.95 5.61
CA GLN A 245 -13.62 21.43 4.95
C GLN A 245 -13.22 20.47 3.82
N VAL A 246 -12.81 21.02 2.68
CA VAL A 246 -12.29 20.24 1.55
C VAL A 246 -10.76 20.26 1.59
N LEU A 247 -10.15 19.08 1.62
CA LEU A 247 -8.70 18.90 1.69
C LEU A 247 -8.18 18.25 0.38
N ASN A 248 -7.28 18.95 -0.31
CA ASN A 248 -6.65 18.52 -1.57
C ASN A 248 -5.43 17.64 -1.30
N VAL A 249 -5.71 16.39 -0.92
CA VAL A 249 -4.70 15.41 -0.48
C VAL A 249 -3.77 14.91 -1.60
N ASP A 250 -4.04 15.23 -2.87
CA ASP A 250 -3.14 15.02 -4.01
C ASP A 250 -2.03 16.07 -4.12
N GLN A 251 -2.22 17.28 -3.58
CA GLN A 251 -1.24 18.35 -3.68
C GLN A 251 -0.21 18.27 -2.55
N LYS A 252 -0.67 18.06 -1.31
CA LYS A 252 0.20 17.96 -0.13
C LYS A 252 -0.42 17.04 0.93
N PRO A 253 0.36 16.59 1.91
CA PRO A 253 -0.20 15.89 3.05
C PRO A 253 -1.08 16.82 3.88
N HIS A 254 -2.11 16.27 4.50
CA HIS A 254 -2.99 16.98 5.42
C HIS A 254 -3.10 16.23 6.74
N TYR A 255 -3.16 16.99 7.84
CA TYR A 255 -3.49 16.50 9.17
C TYR A 255 -4.98 16.72 9.44
N PHE A 256 -5.61 15.77 10.13
CA PHE A 256 -7.00 15.86 10.55
C PHE A 256 -7.25 14.99 11.78
N ASP A 257 -8.27 15.30 12.57
CA ASP A 257 -8.71 14.39 13.63
C ASP A 257 -9.51 13.23 13.01
N GLY A 258 -8.92 12.04 12.95
CA GLY A 258 -9.58 10.85 12.39
C GLY A 258 -10.78 10.37 13.19
N THR A 259 -10.93 10.81 14.44
CA THR A 259 -12.10 10.51 15.27
C THR A 259 -13.32 11.37 14.92
N LYS A 260 -13.10 12.47 14.18
CA LYS A 260 -14.15 13.29 13.58
C LYS A 260 -14.53 12.78 12.18
N ALA A 261 -15.72 13.16 11.74
CA ALA A 261 -16.30 12.66 10.51
C ALA A 261 -15.48 13.08 9.31
N HIS A 262 -15.26 12.13 8.42
CA HIS A 262 -14.56 12.37 7.17
C HIS A 262 -15.01 11.41 6.06
N GLU A 263 -14.90 11.84 4.80
CA GLU A 263 -15.37 11.13 3.60
C GLU A 263 -14.46 11.43 2.41
N VAL A 264 -14.22 10.46 1.53
CA VAL A 264 -13.50 10.72 0.26
C VAL A 264 -14.52 10.95 -0.84
N ARG A 265 -14.48 12.09 -1.54
CA ARG A 265 -15.37 12.35 -2.68
C ARG A 265 -15.23 11.25 -3.75
N PRO A 266 -16.31 10.95 -4.51
CA PRO A 266 -16.17 10.15 -5.72
C PRO A 266 -15.09 10.70 -6.64
N PHE A 267 -14.39 9.81 -7.33
CA PHE A 267 -13.33 10.15 -8.27
C PHE A 267 -13.35 9.24 -9.50
N LYS A 268 -12.66 9.69 -10.55
CA LYS A 268 -12.35 8.90 -11.74
C LYS A 268 -10.84 8.85 -11.93
N GLY A 269 -10.31 7.67 -12.26
CA GLY A 269 -8.88 7.44 -12.44
C GLY A 269 -8.30 6.48 -11.43
N GLU A 270 -6.98 6.50 -11.30
CA GLU A 270 -6.22 5.64 -10.39
C GLU A 270 -5.80 6.47 -9.17
N ARG A 271 -6.30 6.09 -8.00
CA ARG A 271 -6.06 6.78 -6.73
C ARG A 271 -5.53 5.81 -5.68
N PHE A 272 -4.38 6.15 -5.12
CA PHE A 272 -3.85 5.54 -3.91
C PHE A 272 -3.90 6.58 -2.79
N SER A 273 -4.01 6.13 -1.54
CA SER A 273 -3.74 7.03 -0.42
C SER A 273 -3.13 6.27 0.75
N VAL A 274 -2.22 6.94 1.44
CA VAL A 274 -1.63 6.48 2.69
C VAL A 274 -2.20 7.33 3.83
N VAL A 275 -2.60 6.68 4.91
CA VAL A 275 -3.09 7.34 6.12
C VAL A 275 -2.26 6.86 7.31
N PHE A 276 -1.56 7.76 7.97
CA PHE A 276 -0.77 7.51 9.18
C PHE A 276 -1.64 7.85 10.40
N PHE A 277 -1.72 6.91 11.35
CA PHE A 277 -2.56 7.06 12.53
C PHE A 277 -2.01 6.27 13.71
N THR A 278 -2.46 6.63 14.91
CA THR A 278 -2.16 5.89 16.14
C THR A 278 -3.38 5.12 16.59
N VAL A 279 -3.22 3.82 16.85
CA VAL A 279 -4.30 2.99 17.42
C VAL A 279 -4.42 3.21 18.92
N GLY A 280 -5.63 3.09 19.45
CA GLY A 280 -5.88 3.05 20.88
C GLY A 280 -5.14 1.91 21.57
N MET A 281 -4.86 2.11 22.86
CA MET A 281 -4.08 1.19 23.70
C MET A 281 -2.63 0.96 23.23
N TYR A 282 -2.06 1.84 22.40
CA TYR A 282 -0.67 1.71 21.94
C TYR A 282 0.35 1.69 23.11
N SER A 283 0.02 2.31 24.24
CA SER A 283 0.86 2.31 25.43
C SER A 283 1.03 0.92 26.05
N ALA A 284 0.01 0.07 25.93
CA ALA A 284 -0.04 -1.30 26.48
C ALA A 284 0.72 -2.34 25.63
N VAL A 285 1.39 -1.90 24.56
CA VAL A 285 2.18 -2.77 23.68
C VAL A 285 3.45 -3.22 24.40
N SER A 286 3.80 -4.51 24.30
CA SER A 286 5.01 -5.07 24.90
C SER A 286 6.29 -4.40 24.36
N ALA A 287 7.35 -4.39 25.17
CA ALA A 287 8.66 -3.86 24.76
C ALA A 287 9.15 -4.50 23.46
N SER A 288 9.04 -5.83 23.34
CA SER A 288 9.44 -6.55 22.13
C SER A 288 8.71 -6.11 20.86
N VAL A 289 7.43 -5.74 20.95
CA VAL A 289 6.65 -5.24 19.81
C VAL A 289 6.99 -3.77 19.53
N LYS A 290 7.27 -2.97 20.56
CA LYS A 290 7.80 -1.60 20.39
C LYS A 290 9.13 -1.62 19.64
N ASP A 291 10.06 -2.48 20.03
CA ASP A 291 11.37 -2.65 19.38
C ASP A 291 11.23 -3.13 17.93
N ALA A 292 10.36 -4.12 17.68
CA ALA A 292 10.09 -4.60 16.33
C ALA A 292 9.48 -3.50 15.44
N SER A 293 8.64 -2.63 16.00
CA SER A 293 8.05 -1.50 15.28
C SER A 293 9.10 -0.41 15.02
N ALA A 294 9.95 -0.10 16.01
CA ALA A 294 11.06 0.84 15.84
C ALA A 294 12.04 0.39 14.74
N LYS A 295 12.36 -0.92 14.67
CA LYS A 295 13.18 -1.52 13.59
C LYS A 295 12.57 -1.37 12.18
N LEU A 296 11.26 -1.17 12.09
CA LEU A 296 10.54 -0.89 10.84
C LEU A 296 10.38 0.62 10.57
N GLY A 297 10.92 1.47 11.45
CA GLY A 297 10.93 2.93 11.29
C GLY A 297 9.70 3.65 11.85
N PHE A 298 8.80 2.96 12.55
CA PHE A 298 7.65 3.62 13.18
C PHE A 298 8.09 4.67 14.20
N CYS A 299 7.45 5.85 14.16
CA CYS A 299 7.61 6.89 15.17
C CYS A 299 6.64 6.62 16.32
N MET A 300 7.06 5.77 17.27
CA MET A 300 6.21 5.34 18.37
C MET A 300 5.77 6.56 19.21
N PRO A 301 4.47 6.71 19.50
CA PRO A 301 3.98 7.88 20.21
C PRO A 301 4.39 7.92 21.68
N THR A 302 4.60 9.12 22.21
CA THR A 302 4.62 9.43 23.64
C THR A 302 3.41 10.33 23.96
N PRO A 303 3.01 10.49 25.23
CA PRO A 303 1.96 11.46 25.59
C PRO A 303 2.26 12.85 25.03
N GLU A 304 3.50 13.32 25.17
CA GLU A 304 3.94 14.65 24.74
C GLU A 304 3.88 14.79 23.22
N SER A 305 4.31 13.77 22.46
CA SER A 305 4.25 13.83 21.00
C SER A 305 2.82 13.80 20.47
N ILE A 306 1.91 13.07 21.14
CA ILE A 306 0.49 13.10 20.80
C ILE A 306 -0.12 14.47 21.07
N GLU A 307 0.16 15.10 22.22
CA GLU A 307 -0.34 16.45 22.52
C GLU A 307 0.22 17.48 21.53
N ALA A 308 1.52 17.44 21.24
CA ALA A 308 2.13 18.29 20.22
C ALA A 308 1.49 18.08 18.84
N ALA A 309 1.18 16.83 18.47
CA ALA A 309 0.50 16.54 17.22
C ALA A 309 -0.94 17.07 17.21
N LYS A 310 -1.69 16.99 18.32
CA LYS A 310 -3.06 17.54 18.40
C LYS A 310 -3.11 19.03 18.10
N ALA A 311 -2.09 19.80 18.48
CA ALA A 311 -1.99 21.22 18.16
C ALA A 311 -1.95 21.52 16.64
N THR A 312 -1.62 20.53 15.80
CA THR A 312 -1.60 20.69 14.32
C THR A 312 -2.99 20.63 13.68
N VAL A 313 -4.02 20.21 14.42
CA VAL A 313 -5.40 20.03 13.93
C VAL A 313 -6.44 20.75 14.78
N ALA A 314 -5.99 21.49 15.80
CA ALA A 314 -6.81 22.28 16.70
C ALA A 314 -7.34 23.55 16.01
#